data_AF-A0A9N9BY43-F1
#
_entry.id   AF-A0A9N9BY43-F1
#
_cell.length_a   1.000
_cell.length_b   1.000
_cell.length_c   1.000
_cell.angle_alpha   90.00
_cell.angle_beta   90.00
_cell.angle_gamma   90.00
#
_symmetry.space_group_name_H-M   'P 1'
#
loop_
_entity.id
_entity.type
_entity.pdbx_description
1 polymer ?
#
loop_
_entity_poly.entity_id
_entity_poly.type
_entity_poly.pdbx_seq_one_letter_code
_entity_poly.pdbx_strand_id
1 'polypeptide(L)'
;MFDPAYSQLLDTNQELRSELRDEISINKSNEKKLRSLVKELEQCYRTISLQDNTIIAHEKEIEKLKSEISNLRKQLRVLQQDKKFKDDVGSIQDGRIIELENKRVDHLRNQFNDSGNQNLRLQRLLDESRTQAERITQMHTDALNNEMEARREYWQLAQNRQERIGELLRENFVYRLLIQRKDTQIAEHRRNAHRLTVRYNNDTERWRRRHIGCVRQAQNWKGQYRNSQNQVQARDQNILNLQGQILALQNNPPNIQRIGMAGYPPPKFHGTAGEDPADYIRDLRQWCEASPNHDPNAGHQHRIRIDGLFESGLKDYAKDWYDIEIKGRNWELQNISDNTGIANIGAINGLANNNALRAINVNQFRGGALHIRNTVPADNNAIANPIQILGTIPQQPSYQASSGSISSAEIEKLNNKIASLQAQLAQPTQVHSQNNEALEKMYIRAIRLGMPPDAPRDLTSLDNYINDELIRRLGVANTNYAKLSKQINAVKKLHKSGLVESI
;
A
#
# COMPACT_ATOMS: atom_id res chain seq x y z
N MET A 1 15.46 70.00 214.21
CA MET A 1 16.17 68.80 213.72
C MET A 1 15.12 67.94 213.04
N PHE A 2 15.02 68.00 211.71
CA PHE A 2 14.02 67.25 210.95
C PHE A 2 14.52 65.82 210.72
N ASP A 3 13.64 64.85 210.92
CA ASP A 3 13.89 63.42 210.83
C ASP A 3 14.35 63.01 209.42
N PRO A 4 15.55 62.43 209.26
CA PRO A 4 16.08 61.95 207.98
C PRO A 4 15.13 61.03 207.21
N ALA A 5 14.25 60.29 207.90
CA ALA A 5 13.28 59.41 207.28
C ALA A 5 12.21 60.16 206.46
N TYR A 6 11.83 61.37 206.88
CA TYR A 6 10.79 62.15 206.19
C TYR A 6 11.32 62.76 204.88
N SER A 7 12.56 63.23 204.85
CA SER A 7 13.17 63.76 203.61
C SER A 7 13.37 62.66 202.56
N GLN A 8 13.83 61.47 202.96
CA GLN A 8 13.94 60.33 202.04
C GLN A 8 12.59 59.93 201.44
N LEU A 9 11.50 59.98 202.23
CA LEU A 9 10.16 59.69 201.75
C LEU A 9 9.68 60.74 200.73
N LEU A 10 10.01 62.02 200.94
CA LEU A 10 9.64 63.10 200.02
C LEU A 10 10.39 62.99 198.69
N ASP A 11 11.70 62.72 198.75
CA ASP A 11 12.55 62.55 197.56
C ASP A 11 12.09 61.35 196.73
N THR A 12 11.84 60.20 197.38
CA THR A 12 11.27 59.02 196.70
C THR A 12 9.89 59.30 196.12
N ASN A 13 9.03 60.08 196.79
CA ASN A 13 7.73 60.46 196.22
C ASN A 13 7.86 61.37 194.99
N GLN A 14 8.85 62.27 194.97
CA GLN A 14 9.14 63.12 193.81
C GLN A 14 9.70 62.29 192.65
N GLU A 15 10.58 61.33 192.92
CA GLU A 15 11.15 60.40 191.94
C GLU A 15 10.05 59.53 191.31
N LEU A 16 9.18 58.91 192.13
CA LEU A 16 8.01 58.16 191.67
C LEU A 16 7.06 59.00 190.80
N ARG A 17 6.86 60.29 191.13
CA ARG A 17 6.05 61.19 190.30
C ARG A 17 6.73 61.55 188.97
N SER A 18 8.06 61.57 188.92
CA SER A 18 8.82 61.75 187.68
C SER A 18 8.72 60.51 186.80
N GLU A 19 8.97 59.33 187.37
CA GLU A 19 8.84 58.04 186.68
C GLU A 19 7.43 57.85 186.11
N LEU A 20 6.39 58.13 186.91
CA LEU A 20 5.00 58.05 186.47
C LEU A 20 4.72 59.02 185.29
N ARG A 21 5.33 60.21 185.30
CA ARG A 21 5.16 61.18 184.21
C ARG A 21 5.84 60.70 182.92
N ASP A 22 7.01 60.08 183.04
CA ASP A 22 7.74 59.49 181.91
C ASP A 22 6.97 58.29 181.34
N GLU A 23 6.43 57.41 182.20
CA GLU A 23 5.54 56.33 181.76
C GLU A 23 4.29 56.85 181.04
N ILE A 24 3.64 57.91 181.54
CA ILE A 24 2.51 58.53 180.87
C ILE A 24 2.91 59.09 179.49
N SER A 25 4.10 59.69 179.38
CA SER A 25 4.63 60.21 178.12
C SER A 25 4.92 59.08 177.12
N ILE A 26 5.55 58.01 177.58
CA ILE A 26 5.81 56.78 176.81
C ILE A 26 4.49 56.16 176.36
N ASN A 27 3.50 56.05 177.25
CA ASN A 27 2.18 55.50 176.91
C ASN A 27 1.45 56.35 175.87
N LYS A 28 1.49 57.69 175.96
CA LYS A 28 0.93 58.56 174.90
C LYS A 28 1.65 58.38 173.57
N SER A 29 2.97 58.17 173.58
CA SER A 29 3.75 57.87 172.37
C SER A 29 3.38 56.51 171.77
N ASN A 30 3.26 55.49 172.63
CA ASN A 30 2.82 54.15 172.25
C ASN A 30 1.40 54.14 171.69
N GLU A 31 0.48 54.93 172.27
CA GLU A 31 -0.88 55.08 171.75
C GLU A 31 -0.88 55.69 170.34
N LYS A 32 -0.04 56.69 170.06
CA LYS A 32 0.13 57.23 168.70
C LYS A 32 0.69 56.20 167.73
N LYS A 33 1.70 55.41 168.15
CA LYS A 33 2.25 54.31 167.34
C LYS A 33 1.18 53.24 167.05
N LEU A 34 0.41 52.85 168.06
CA LEU A 34 -0.72 51.91 167.92
C LEU A 34 -1.75 52.45 166.92
N ARG A 35 -2.14 53.72 167.02
CA ARG A 35 -3.06 54.36 166.06
C ARG A 35 -2.50 54.38 164.63
N SER A 36 -1.19 54.56 164.45
CA SER A 36 -0.55 54.49 163.11
C SER A 36 -0.56 53.07 162.55
N LEU A 37 -0.15 52.09 163.36
CA LEU A 37 -0.13 50.68 162.97
C LEU A 37 -1.54 50.15 162.62
N VAL A 38 -2.57 50.60 163.35
CA VAL A 38 -3.97 50.27 163.04
C VAL A 38 -4.35 50.81 161.65
N LYS A 39 -3.97 52.03 161.29
CA LYS A 39 -4.23 52.59 159.94
C LYS A 39 -3.48 51.83 158.84
N GLU A 40 -2.23 51.44 159.08
CA GLU A 40 -1.45 50.64 158.14
C GLU A 40 -2.06 49.25 157.94
N LEU A 41 -2.53 48.62 159.02
CA LEU A 41 -3.26 47.36 158.97
C LEU A 41 -4.56 47.49 158.15
N GLU A 42 -5.36 48.52 158.40
CA GLU A 42 -6.58 48.79 157.63
C GLU A 42 -6.27 48.99 156.13
N GLN A 43 -5.20 49.71 155.80
CA GLN A 43 -4.76 49.90 154.42
C GLN A 43 -4.29 48.59 153.77
N CYS A 44 -3.59 47.75 154.53
CA CYS A 44 -3.17 46.42 154.10
C CYS A 44 -4.39 45.54 153.80
N TYR A 45 -5.39 45.50 154.69
CA TYR A 45 -6.64 44.77 154.48
C TYR A 45 -7.39 45.23 153.22
N ARG A 46 -7.47 46.55 152.96
CA ARG A 46 -8.07 47.08 151.73
C ARG A 46 -7.34 46.60 150.48
N THR A 47 -6.01 46.57 150.53
CA THR A 47 -5.16 46.16 149.40
C THR A 47 -5.31 44.67 149.13
N ILE A 48 -5.29 43.83 150.17
CA ILE A 48 -5.51 42.39 150.07
C ILE A 48 -6.89 42.11 149.46
N SER A 49 -7.94 42.77 149.96
CA SER A 49 -9.29 42.58 149.42
C SER A 49 -9.41 42.98 147.95
N LEU A 50 -8.74 44.06 147.51
CA LEU A 50 -8.71 44.44 146.10
C LEU A 50 -7.95 43.41 145.24
N GLN A 51 -6.82 42.90 145.74
CA GLN A 51 -6.04 41.87 145.06
C GLN A 51 -6.82 40.56 144.93
N ASP A 52 -7.52 40.12 145.98
CA ASP A 52 -8.37 38.93 145.95
C ASP A 52 -9.46 39.02 144.88
N ASN A 53 -10.15 40.17 144.80
CA ASN A 53 -11.16 40.40 143.76
C ASN A 53 -10.55 40.30 142.35
N THR A 54 -9.32 40.79 142.18
CA THR A 54 -8.60 40.75 140.91
C THR A 54 -8.17 39.32 140.56
N ILE A 55 -7.68 38.55 141.54
CA ILE A 55 -7.33 37.14 141.39
C ILE A 55 -8.56 36.32 140.97
N ILE A 56 -9.70 36.50 141.64
CA ILE A 56 -10.95 35.81 141.28
C ILE A 56 -11.37 36.12 139.84
N ALA A 57 -11.19 37.36 139.37
CA ALA A 57 -11.48 37.74 137.99
C ALA A 57 -10.55 37.03 136.99
N HIS A 58 -9.24 37.00 137.26
CA HIS A 58 -8.27 36.28 136.43
C HIS A 58 -8.49 34.77 136.43
N GLU A 59 -8.87 34.16 137.55
CA GLU A 59 -9.21 32.74 137.64
C GLU A 59 -10.38 32.38 136.71
N LYS A 60 -11.44 33.22 136.70
CA LYS A 60 -12.57 33.04 135.76
C LYS A 60 -12.12 33.14 134.30
N GLU A 61 -11.23 34.06 133.98
CA GLU A 61 -10.69 34.22 132.63
C GLU A 61 -9.82 33.01 132.21
N ILE A 62 -8.99 32.51 133.12
CA ILE A 62 -8.19 31.29 132.91
C ILE A 62 -9.09 30.10 132.61
N GLU A 63 -10.20 29.92 133.35
CA GLU A 63 -11.13 28.82 133.09
C GLU A 63 -11.84 28.96 131.73
N LYS A 64 -12.20 30.19 131.34
CA LYS A 64 -12.73 30.45 129.99
C LYS A 64 -11.71 30.08 128.92
N LEU A 65 -10.46 30.53 129.04
CA LEU A 65 -9.39 30.24 128.08
C LEU A 65 -9.07 28.74 128.01
N LYS A 66 -9.08 28.02 129.14
CA LYS A 66 -8.94 26.56 129.16
C LYS A 66 -10.03 25.87 128.36
N SER A 67 -11.28 26.31 128.50
CA SER A 67 -12.41 25.76 127.75
C SER A 67 -12.26 25.99 126.24
N GLU A 68 -11.77 27.16 125.84
CA GLU A 68 -11.54 27.54 124.44
C GLU A 68 -10.39 26.75 123.83
N ILE A 69 -9.26 26.62 124.53
CA ILE A 69 -8.12 25.76 124.14
C ILE A 69 -8.58 24.30 123.96
N SER A 70 -9.43 23.81 124.85
CA SER A 70 -10.00 22.46 124.75
C SER A 70 -10.84 22.30 123.48
N ASN A 71 -11.64 23.31 123.13
CA ASN A 71 -12.48 23.28 121.94
C ASN A 71 -11.65 23.36 120.65
N LEU A 72 -10.67 24.27 120.59
CA LEU A 72 -9.74 24.38 119.46
C LEU A 72 -8.94 23.10 119.23
N ARG A 73 -8.49 22.44 120.31
CA ARG A 73 -7.82 21.13 120.22
C ARG A 73 -8.74 20.03 119.65
N LYS A 74 -10.05 20.08 119.92
CA LYS A 74 -11.01 19.13 119.32
C LYS A 74 -11.19 19.42 117.84
N GLN A 75 -11.36 20.70 117.46
CA GLN A 75 -11.49 21.10 116.06
C GLN A 75 -10.25 20.74 115.23
N LEU A 76 -9.06 20.99 115.76
CA LEU A 76 -7.81 20.64 115.07
C LEU A 76 -7.70 19.14 114.77
N ARG A 77 -8.13 18.28 115.71
CA ARG A 77 -8.16 16.83 115.50
C ARG A 77 -9.09 16.43 114.36
N VAL A 78 -10.28 17.03 114.30
CA VAL A 78 -11.24 16.77 113.20
C VAL A 78 -10.66 17.22 111.87
N LEU A 79 -10.08 18.42 111.80
CA LEU A 79 -9.47 18.95 110.56
C LEU A 79 -8.27 18.12 110.10
N GLN A 80 -7.45 17.60 111.02
CA GLN A 80 -6.36 16.71 110.67
C GLN A 80 -6.86 15.38 110.09
N GLN A 81 -7.94 14.83 110.64
CA GLN A 81 -8.56 13.61 110.14
C GLN A 81 -9.19 13.83 108.75
N ASP A 82 -9.88 14.95 108.56
CA ASP A 82 -10.49 15.32 107.27
C ASP A 82 -9.43 15.55 106.19
N LYS A 83 -8.32 16.23 106.54
CA LYS A 83 -7.17 16.38 105.64
C LYS A 83 -6.61 15.02 105.24
N LYS A 84 -6.34 14.14 106.20
CA LYS A 84 -5.82 12.79 105.93
C LYS A 84 -6.78 12.02 105.01
N PHE A 85 -8.08 12.05 105.29
CA PHE A 85 -9.08 11.40 104.45
C PHE A 85 -9.08 11.97 103.02
N LYS A 86 -8.99 13.29 102.85
CA LYS A 86 -8.89 13.93 101.53
C LYS A 86 -7.61 13.55 100.79
N ASP A 87 -6.48 13.51 101.48
CA ASP A 87 -5.20 13.09 100.90
C ASP A 87 -5.27 11.62 100.44
N ASP A 88 -5.85 10.73 101.24
CA ASP A 88 -6.05 9.32 100.91
C ASP A 88 -7.00 9.14 99.70
N VAL A 89 -8.12 9.87 99.67
CA VAL A 89 -9.07 9.84 98.54
C VAL A 89 -8.44 10.38 97.26
N GLY A 90 -7.68 11.49 97.36
CA GLY A 90 -6.94 12.06 96.23
C GLY A 90 -5.96 11.05 95.63
N SER A 91 -5.18 10.37 96.48
CA SER A 91 -4.23 9.35 96.03
C SER A 91 -4.92 8.17 95.31
N ILE A 92 -6.07 7.71 95.82
CA ILE A 92 -6.84 6.64 95.17
C ILE A 92 -7.39 7.10 93.81
N GLN A 93 -7.88 8.33 93.72
CA GLN A 93 -8.41 8.88 92.47
C GLN A 93 -7.29 9.04 91.43
N ASP A 94 -6.15 9.61 91.82
CA ASP A 94 -4.98 9.77 90.97
C ASP A 94 -4.48 8.42 90.45
N GLY A 95 -4.40 7.40 91.32
CA GLY A 95 -4.03 6.05 90.94
C GLY A 95 -4.98 5.44 89.89
N ARG A 96 -6.29 5.63 90.05
CA ARG A 96 -7.29 5.15 89.07
C ARG A 96 -7.20 5.91 87.74
N ILE A 97 -6.99 7.22 87.77
CA ILE A 97 -6.83 8.03 86.56
C ILE A 97 -5.61 7.53 85.77
N ILE A 98 -4.47 7.36 86.44
CA ILE A 98 -3.24 6.84 85.83
C ILE A 98 -3.47 5.45 85.23
N GLU A 99 -4.15 4.55 85.94
CA GLU A 99 -4.43 3.20 85.44
C GLU A 99 -5.30 3.22 84.17
N LEU A 100 -6.35 4.04 84.15
CA LEU A 100 -7.24 4.18 82.99
C LEU A 100 -6.53 4.83 81.81
N GLU A 101 -5.71 5.85 82.06
CA GLU A 101 -4.89 6.49 81.02
C GLU A 101 -3.89 5.52 80.41
N ASN A 102 -3.18 4.74 81.23
CA ASN A 102 -2.26 3.72 80.74
C ASN A 102 -2.96 2.67 79.87
N LYS A 103 -4.11 2.14 80.33
CA LYS A 103 -4.91 1.20 79.53
C LYS A 103 -5.34 1.80 78.19
N ARG A 104 -5.74 3.07 78.17
CA ARG A 104 -6.13 3.78 76.96
C ARG A 104 -4.94 3.98 76.01
N VAL A 105 -3.78 4.36 76.54
CA VAL A 105 -2.55 4.50 75.75
C VAL A 105 -2.13 3.18 75.14
N ASP A 106 -2.15 2.09 75.90
CA ASP A 106 -1.84 0.74 75.38
C ASP A 106 -2.80 0.31 74.28
N HIS A 107 -4.10 0.55 74.47
CA HIS A 107 -5.10 0.25 73.45
C HIS A 107 -4.86 1.03 72.16
N LEU A 108 -4.63 2.35 72.26
CA LEU A 108 -4.32 3.19 71.10
C LEU A 108 -3.03 2.75 70.43
N ARG A 109 -1.98 2.44 71.19
CA ARG A 109 -0.71 1.95 70.67
C ARG A 109 -0.90 0.66 69.87
N ASN A 110 -1.68 -0.28 70.39
CA ASN A 110 -2.00 -1.52 69.69
C ASN A 110 -2.78 -1.25 68.39
N GLN A 111 -3.80 -0.38 68.42
CA GLN A 111 -4.52 0.01 67.20
C GLN A 111 -3.61 0.64 66.14
N PHE A 112 -2.70 1.53 66.55
CA PHE A 112 -1.73 2.14 65.63
C PHE A 112 -0.79 1.10 65.02
N ASN A 113 -0.31 0.16 65.82
CA ASN A 113 0.55 -0.92 65.34
C ASN A 113 -0.19 -1.83 64.34
N ASP A 114 -1.42 -2.21 64.64
CA ASP A 114 -2.25 -3.03 63.75
C ASP A 114 -2.54 -2.32 62.43
N SER A 115 -2.92 -1.04 62.50
CA SER A 115 -3.11 -0.21 61.31
C SER A 115 -1.82 -0.06 60.50
N GLY A 116 -0.67 0.10 61.17
CA GLY A 116 0.65 0.15 60.54
C GLY A 116 0.98 -1.16 59.82
N ASN A 117 0.74 -2.30 60.46
CA ASN A 117 0.95 -3.62 59.88
C ASN A 117 0.03 -3.86 58.67
N GLN A 118 -1.22 -3.42 58.74
CA GLN A 118 -2.16 -3.51 57.63
C GLN A 118 -1.71 -2.65 56.44
N ASN A 119 -1.24 -1.43 56.68
CA ASN A 119 -0.66 -0.59 55.63
C ASN A 119 0.58 -1.25 54.98
N LEU A 120 1.48 -1.84 55.77
CA LEU A 120 2.63 -2.58 55.24
C LEU A 120 2.20 -3.75 54.35
N ARG A 121 1.14 -4.48 54.74
CA ARG A 121 0.58 -5.57 53.92
C ARG A 121 -0.01 -5.06 52.62
N LEU A 122 -0.79 -3.97 52.67
CA LEU A 122 -1.36 -3.34 51.47
C LEU A 122 -0.27 -2.83 50.53
N GLN A 123 0.81 -2.27 51.07
CA GLN A 123 1.93 -1.78 50.28
C GLN A 123 2.66 -2.92 49.56
N ARG A 124 2.90 -4.06 50.24
CA ARG A 124 3.46 -5.26 49.58
C ARG A 124 2.57 -5.77 48.45
N LEU A 125 1.25 -5.82 48.66
CA LEU A 125 0.31 -6.24 47.62
C LEU A 125 0.32 -5.29 46.41
N LEU A 126 0.44 -3.98 46.64
CA LEU A 126 0.58 -3.00 45.57
C LEU A 126 1.89 -3.17 44.79
N ASP A 127 3.00 -3.40 45.49
CA ASP A 127 4.31 -3.61 44.86
C ASP A 127 4.36 -4.92 44.05
N GLU A 128 3.76 -6.00 44.58
CA GLU A 128 3.58 -7.27 43.86
C GLU A 128 2.71 -7.08 42.60
N SER A 129 1.60 -6.35 42.72
CA SER A 129 0.71 -6.06 41.59
C SER A 129 1.41 -5.22 40.50
N ARG A 130 2.20 -4.21 40.90
CA ARG A 130 3.03 -3.42 39.98
C ARG A 130 4.05 -4.29 39.25
N THR A 131 4.78 -5.12 39.98
CA THR A 131 5.77 -6.04 39.42
C THR A 131 5.11 -7.00 38.41
N GLN A 132 3.92 -7.49 38.71
CA GLN A 132 3.16 -8.35 37.81
C GLN A 132 2.72 -7.61 36.54
N ALA A 133 2.22 -6.37 36.67
CA ALA A 133 1.82 -5.56 35.53
C ALA A 133 3.02 -5.24 34.60
N GLU A 134 4.19 -4.96 35.18
CA GLU A 134 5.42 -4.75 34.42
C GLU A 134 5.83 -6.00 33.64
N ARG A 135 5.80 -7.20 34.27
CA ARG A 135 6.08 -8.47 33.58
C ARG A 135 5.12 -8.73 32.42
N ILE A 136 3.83 -8.48 32.61
CA ILE A 136 2.82 -8.63 31.55
C ILE A 136 3.11 -7.67 30.39
N THR A 137 3.41 -6.42 30.70
CA THR A 137 3.76 -5.41 29.70
C THR A 137 5.01 -5.81 28.92
N GLN A 138 6.04 -6.31 29.60
CA GLN A 138 7.26 -6.80 28.96
C GLN A 138 6.96 -7.98 28.04
N MET A 139 6.23 -8.99 28.52
CA MET A 139 5.84 -10.14 27.69
C MET A 139 5.06 -9.73 26.44
N HIS A 140 4.12 -8.78 26.56
CA HIS A 140 3.39 -8.26 25.40
C HIS A 140 4.31 -7.50 24.43
N THR A 141 5.26 -6.74 24.95
CA THR A 141 6.24 -6.01 24.14
C THR A 141 7.14 -6.99 23.38
N ASP A 142 7.65 -8.01 24.05
CA ASP A 142 8.49 -9.04 23.45
C ASP A 142 7.72 -9.85 22.39
N ALA A 143 6.46 -10.21 22.69
CA ALA A 143 5.59 -10.90 21.73
C ALA A 143 5.33 -10.06 20.46
N LEU A 144 5.07 -8.76 20.62
CA LEU A 144 4.88 -7.84 19.50
C LEU A 144 6.16 -7.71 18.67
N ASN A 145 7.32 -7.60 19.32
CA ASN A 145 8.61 -7.55 18.64
C ASN A 145 8.88 -8.82 17.84
N ASN A 146 8.66 -9.99 18.44
CA ASN A 146 8.80 -11.28 17.76
C ASN A 146 7.87 -11.39 16.54
N GLU A 147 6.62 -10.93 16.65
CA GLU A 147 5.68 -10.92 15.54
C GLU A 147 6.13 -9.97 14.42
N MET A 148 6.64 -8.78 14.77
CA MET A 148 7.18 -7.83 13.80
C MET A 148 8.42 -8.37 13.08
N GLU A 149 9.32 -9.07 13.79
CA GLU A 149 10.48 -9.73 13.20
C GLU A 149 10.06 -10.84 12.24
N ALA A 150 9.16 -11.74 12.66
CA ALA A 150 8.64 -12.79 11.80
C ALA A 150 7.97 -12.22 10.53
N ARG A 151 7.17 -11.15 10.67
CA ARG A 151 6.56 -10.45 9.51
C ARG A 151 7.61 -9.90 8.56
N ARG A 152 8.69 -9.32 9.10
CA ARG A 152 9.81 -8.80 8.28
C ARG A 152 10.51 -9.93 7.52
N GLU A 153 10.79 -11.05 8.18
CA GLU A 153 11.40 -12.23 7.55
C GLU A 153 10.51 -12.81 6.44
N TYR A 154 9.21 -12.97 6.69
CA TYR A 154 8.26 -13.42 5.69
C TYR A 154 8.20 -12.49 4.48
N TRP A 155 8.22 -11.18 4.72
CA TRP A 155 8.21 -10.18 3.65
C TRP A 155 9.48 -10.26 2.80
N GLN A 156 10.66 -10.36 3.43
CA GLN A 156 11.93 -10.56 2.73
C GLN A 156 11.93 -11.86 1.91
N LEU A 157 11.46 -12.96 2.50
CA LEU A 157 11.35 -14.24 1.81
C LEU A 157 10.42 -14.16 0.59
N ALA A 158 9.28 -13.48 0.73
CA ALA A 158 8.35 -13.28 -0.37
C ALA A 158 8.98 -12.46 -1.51
N GLN A 159 9.72 -11.40 -1.17
CA GLN A 159 10.45 -10.59 -2.16
C GLN A 159 11.53 -11.42 -2.88
N ASN A 160 12.35 -12.17 -2.15
CA ASN A 160 13.38 -13.03 -2.73
C ASN A 160 12.77 -14.10 -3.66
N ARG A 161 11.63 -14.69 -3.27
CA ARG A 161 10.89 -15.64 -4.11
C ARG A 161 10.36 -14.96 -5.37
N GLN A 162 9.83 -13.75 -5.27
CA GLN A 162 9.33 -13.01 -6.42
C GLN A 162 10.47 -12.69 -7.42
N GLU A 163 11.63 -12.28 -6.92
CA GLU A 163 12.81 -12.05 -7.74
C GLU A 163 13.26 -13.35 -8.43
N ARG A 164 13.33 -14.45 -7.69
CA ARG A 164 13.69 -15.77 -8.24
C ARG A 164 12.72 -16.25 -9.31
N ILE A 165 11.41 -16.06 -9.12
CA ILE A 165 10.41 -16.36 -10.15
C ILE A 165 10.68 -15.52 -11.40
N GLY A 166 10.97 -14.23 -11.24
CA GLY A 166 11.32 -13.34 -12.36
C GLY A 166 12.58 -13.77 -13.11
N GLU A 167 13.60 -14.28 -12.42
CA GLU A 167 14.79 -14.90 -13.05
C GLU A 167 14.41 -16.15 -13.85
N LEU A 168 13.70 -17.09 -13.24
CA LEU A 168 13.31 -18.35 -13.88
C LEU A 168 12.44 -18.11 -15.12
N LEU A 169 11.57 -17.11 -15.10
CA LEU A 169 10.76 -16.73 -16.27
C LEU A 169 11.65 -16.20 -17.41
N ARG A 170 12.67 -15.39 -17.10
CA ARG A 170 13.65 -14.92 -18.09
C ARG A 170 14.47 -16.07 -18.67
N GLU A 171 14.96 -16.97 -17.81
CA GLU A 171 15.68 -18.18 -18.25
C GLU A 171 14.79 -19.07 -19.14
N ASN A 172 13.55 -19.32 -18.72
CA ASN A 172 12.60 -20.13 -19.50
C ASN A 172 12.34 -19.52 -20.88
N PHE A 173 12.19 -18.19 -20.95
CA PHE A 173 12.04 -17.48 -22.21
C PHE A 173 13.25 -17.67 -23.13
N VAL A 174 14.47 -17.54 -22.61
CA VAL A 174 15.71 -17.79 -23.37
C VAL A 174 15.78 -19.23 -23.87
N TYR A 175 15.45 -20.21 -23.02
CA TYR A 175 15.42 -21.62 -23.43
C TYR A 175 14.41 -21.88 -24.56
N ARG A 176 13.21 -21.29 -24.50
CA ARG A 176 12.22 -21.41 -25.58
C ARG A 176 12.73 -20.85 -26.90
N LEU A 177 13.41 -19.70 -26.89
CA LEU A 177 14.02 -19.13 -28.09
C LEU A 177 15.12 -20.03 -28.66
N LEU A 178 15.94 -20.63 -27.80
CA LEU A 178 16.98 -21.57 -28.22
C LEU A 178 16.39 -22.82 -28.88
N ILE A 179 15.34 -23.40 -28.28
CA ILE A 179 14.61 -24.55 -28.82
C ILE A 179 14.04 -24.19 -30.19
N GLN A 180 13.33 -23.06 -30.31
CA GLN A 180 12.75 -22.62 -31.59
C GLN A 180 13.81 -22.46 -32.69
N ARG A 181 14.98 -21.90 -32.34
CA ARG A 181 16.10 -21.79 -33.29
C ARG A 181 16.60 -23.17 -33.73
N LYS A 182 16.74 -24.11 -32.80
CA LYS A 182 17.17 -25.49 -33.10
C LYS A 182 16.14 -26.24 -33.94
N ASP A 183 14.86 -26.10 -33.65
CA ASP A 183 13.78 -26.69 -34.45
C ASP A 183 13.77 -26.13 -35.87
N THR A 184 14.03 -24.83 -36.04
CA THR A 184 14.18 -24.19 -37.36
C THR A 184 15.34 -24.81 -38.13
N GLN A 185 16.50 -24.99 -37.49
CA GLN A 185 17.66 -25.66 -38.10
C GLN A 185 17.33 -27.12 -38.48
N ILE A 186 16.69 -27.86 -37.59
CA ILE A 186 16.28 -29.25 -37.85
C ILE A 186 15.30 -29.31 -39.03
N ALA A 187 14.33 -28.40 -39.09
CA ALA A 187 13.38 -28.32 -40.19
C ALA A 187 14.07 -28.01 -41.53
N GLU A 188 15.05 -27.11 -41.54
CA GLU A 188 15.87 -26.82 -42.72
C GLU A 188 16.69 -28.04 -43.16
N HIS A 189 17.35 -28.74 -42.22
CA HIS A 189 18.06 -29.97 -42.53
C HIS A 189 17.13 -31.05 -43.11
N ARG A 190 15.94 -31.23 -42.54
CA ARG A 190 14.92 -32.16 -43.06
C ARG A 190 14.46 -31.77 -44.47
N ARG A 191 14.19 -30.48 -44.72
CA ARG A 191 13.82 -30.00 -46.06
C ARG A 191 14.95 -30.21 -47.06
N ASN A 192 16.20 -29.95 -46.69
CA ASN A 192 17.37 -30.15 -47.55
C ASN A 192 17.58 -31.63 -47.86
N ALA A 193 17.49 -32.50 -46.85
CA ALA A 193 17.54 -33.95 -47.05
C ALA A 193 16.44 -34.42 -48.00
N HIS A 194 15.19 -33.99 -47.78
CA HIS A 194 14.06 -34.33 -48.65
C HIS A 194 14.28 -33.84 -50.09
N ARG A 195 14.76 -32.59 -50.29
CA ARG A 195 15.09 -32.05 -51.61
C ARG A 195 16.16 -32.89 -52.31
N LEU A 196 17.21 -33.30 -51.59
CA LEU A 196 18.26 -34.17 -52.14
C LEU A 196 17.70 -35.54 -52.54
N THR A 197 16.88 -36.17 -51.69
CA THR A 197 16.23 -37.45 -52.00
C THR A 197 15.33 -37.35 -53.23
N VAL A 198 14.50 -36.31 -53.32
CA VAL A 198 13.62 -36.09 -54.50
C VAL A 198 14.45 -35.87 -55.77
N ARG A 199 15.53 -35.07 -55.70
CA ARG A 199 16.46 -34.90 -56.83
C ARG A 199 17.07 -36.22 -57.26
N TYR A 200 17.63 -36.98 -56.32
CA TYR A 200 18.21 -38.29 -56.59
C TYR A 200 17.20 -39.24 -57.26
N ASN A 201 15.97 -39.30 -56.75
CA ASN A 201 14.91 -40.13 -57.33
C ASN A 201 14.52 -39.67 -58.74
N ASN A 202 14.38 -38.36 -58.96
CA ASN A 202 14.07 -37.80 -60.28
C ASN A 202 15.18 -38.07 -61.29
N ASP A 203 16.44 -37.93 -60.89
CA ASP A 203 17.60 -38.24 -61.75
C ASP A 203 17.66 -39.73 -62.06
N THR A 204 17.45 -40.58 -61.05
CA THR A 204 17.39 -42.04 -61.21
C THR A 204 16.28 -42.44 -62.20
N GLU A 205 15.09 -41.87 -62.05
CA GLU A 205 13.96 -42.14 -62.92
C GLU A 205 14.17 -41.58 -64.33
N ARG A 206 14.81 -40.42 -64.47
CA ARG A 206 15.21 -39.85 -65.77
C ARG A 206 16.19 -40.76 -66.49
N TRP A 207 17.21 -41.28 -65.79
CA TRP A 207 18.15 -42.26 -66.35
C TRP A 207 17.45 -43.55 -66.75
N ARG A 208 16.55 -44.07 -65.90
CA ARG A 208 15.74 -45.26 -66.21
C ARG A 208 14.90 -45.06 -67.47
N ARG A 209 14.18 -43.93 -67.60
CA ARG A 209 13.38 -43.61 -68.80
C ARG A 209 14.24 -43.50 -70.05
N ARG A 210 15.40 -42.84 -69.96
CA ARG A 210 16.36 -42.76 -71.08
C ARG A 210 16.86 -44.14 -71.49
N HIS A 211 17.24 -44.97 -70.52
CA HIS A 211 17.69 -46.34 -70.77
C HIS A 211 16.60 -47.17 -71.46
N ILE A 212 15.36 -47.16 -70.94
CA ILE A 212 14.22 -47.83 -71.57
C ILE A 212 13.99 -47.30 -72.99
N GLY A 213 14.12 -45.99 -73.21
CA GLY A 213 14.03 -45.36 -74.54
C GLY A 213 15.07 -45.92 -75.52
N CYS A 214 16.34 -45.98 -75.12
CA CYS A 214 17.42 -46.57 -75.92
C CYS A 214 17.16 -48.05 -76.22
N VAL A 215 16.70 -48.83 -75.24
CA VAL A 215 16.36 -50.25 -75.42
C VAL A 215 15.22 -50.41 -76.43
N ARG A 216 14.15 -49.61 -76.33
CA ARG A 216 13.05 -49.63 -77.30
C ARG A 216 13.50 -49.27 -78.72
N GLN A 217 14.36 -48.27 -78.87
CA GLN A 217 14.93 -47.91 -80.17
C GLN A 217 15.74 -49.06 -80.76
N ALA A 218 16.61 -49.70 -79.97
CA ALA A 218 17.37 -50.87 -80.41
C ALA A 218 16.46 -52.04 -80.83
N GLN A 219 15.37 -52.28 -80.09
CA GLN A 219 14.37 -53.29 -80.44
C GLN A 219 13.65 -52.96 -81.76
N ASN A 220 13.27 -51.69 -81.97
CA ASN A 220 12.65 -51.25 -83.21
C ASN A 220 13.58 -51.42 -84.41
N TRP A 221 14.85 -51.02 -84.29
CA TRP A 221 15.86 -51.24 -85.34
C TRP A 221 16.06 -52.73 -85.62
N LYS A 222 16.12 -53.58 -84.57
CA LYS A 222 16.19 -55.04 -84.73
C LYS A 222 14.97 -55.60 -85.46
N GLY A 223 13.78 -55.08 -85.17
CA GLY A 223 12.53 -55.44 -85.87
C GLY A 223 12.53 -55.01 -87.33
N GLN A 224 12.91 -53.76 -87.62
CA GLN A 224 13.04 -53.26 -88.99
C GLN A 224 14.08 -54.05 -89.81
N TYR A 225 15.22 -54.37 -89.21
CA TYR A 225 16.25 -55.19 -89.84
C TYR A 225 15.72 -56.58 -90.19
N ARG A 226 15.00 -57.25 -89.27
CA ARG A 226 14.34 -58.54 -89.56
C ARG A 226 13.32 -58.43 -90.69
N ASN A 227 12.49 -57.38 -90.70
CA ASN A 227 11.53 -57.16 -91.77
C ASN A 227 12.22 -56.97 -93.13
N SER A 228 13.32 -56.22 -93.15
CA SER A 228 14.15 -56.05 -94.35
C SER A 228 14.74 -57.39 -94.82
N GLN A 229 15.28 -58.20 -93.91
CA GLN A 229 15.76 -59.55 -94.26
C GLN A 229 14.66 -60.43 -94.85
N ASN A 230 13.45 -60.43 -94.27
CA ASN A 230 12.32 -61.17 -94.80
C ASN A 230 11.91 -60.68 -96.21
N GLN A 231 11.96 -59.36 -96.47
CA GLN A 231 11.70 -58.80 -97.79
C GLN A 231 12.76 -59.23 -98.83
N VAL A 232 14.03 -59.27 -98.42
CA VAL A 232 15.13 -59.77 -99.29
C VAL A 232 14.90 -61.24 -99.62
N GLN A 233 14.63 -62.08 -98.62
CA GLN A 233 14.32 -63.50 -98.86
C GLN A 233 13.10 -63.70 -99.78
N ALA A 234 12.04 -62.90 -99.61
CA ALA A 234 10.86 -62.95 -100.47
C ALA A 234 11.19 -62.51 -101.92
N ARG A 235 12.05 -61.51 -102.09
CA ARG A 235 12.55 -61.09 -103.41
C ARG A 235 13.39 -62.18 -104.05
N ASP A 236 14.31 -62.80 -103.32
CA ASP A 236 15.15 -63.89 -103.82
C ASP A 236 14.30 -65.10 -104.26
N GLN A 237 13.25 -65.44 -103.50
CA GLN A 237 12.31 -66.49 -103.90
C GLN A 237 11.54 -66.13 -105.18
N ASN A 238 11.12 -64.87 -105.34
CA ASN A 238 10.50 -64.41 -106.57
C ASN A 238 11.47 -64.45 -107.76
N ILE A 239 12.74 -64.11 -107.57
CA ILE A 239 13.77 -64.22 -108.61
C ILE A 239 13.93 -65.69 -109.04
N LEU A 240 13.99 -66.63 -108.09
CA LEU A 240 14.05 -68.06 -108.40
C LEU A 240 12.81 -68.52 -109.20
N ASN A 241 11.62 -68.08 -108.81
CA ASN A 241 10.37 -68.40 -109.53
C ASN A 241 10.38 -67.84 -110.96
N LEU A 242 10.82 -66.59 -111.16
CA LEU A 242 10.92 -65.95 -112.47
C LEU A 242 11.98 -66.61 -113.36
N GLN A 243 13.13 -67.00 -112.79
CA GLN A 243 14.14 -67.78 -113.50
C GLN A 243 13.58 -69.13 -113.97
N GLY A 244 12.77 -69.81 -113.16
CA GLY A 244 12.04 -71.01 -113.57
C GLY A 244 11.09 -70.78 -114.74
N GLN A 245 10.37 -69.64 -114.78
CA GLN A 245 9.50 -69.27 -115.89
C GLN A 245 10.27 -68.95 -117.18
N ILE A 246 11.42 -68.27 -117.08
CA ILE A 246 12.29 -67.99 -118.24
C ILE A 246 12.82 -69.30 -118.85
N LEU A 247 13.22 -70.25 -118.01
CA LEU A 247 13.70 -71.56 -118.45
C LEU A 247 12.59 -72.38 -119.15
N ALA A 248 11.33 -72.21 -118.74
CA ALA A 248 10.17 -72.80 -119.40
C ALA A 248 9.84 -72.14 -120.76
N LEU A 249 10.02 -70.82 -120.88
CA LEU A 249 9.77 -70.06 -122.13
C LEU A 249 10.88 -70.24 -123.18
N GLN A 250 12.12 -70.57 -122.77
CA GLN A 250 13.22 -70.86 -123.70
C GLN A 250 13.10 -72.21 -124.43
N ASN A 251 12.34 -73.17 -123.89
CA ASN A 251 12.24 -74.53 -124.44
C ASN A 251 11.07 -74.75 -125.43
N ASN A 252 10.23 -73.74 -125.73
CA ASN A 252 9.11 -73.83 -126.69
C ASN A 252 8.79 -72.44 -127.29
N PRO A 253 9.23 -72.09 -128.51
CA PRO A 253 8.91 -70.78 -129.12
C PRO A 253 7.62 -70.82 -129.97
N PRO A 254 6.59 -69.99 -129.70
CA PRO A 254 5.44 -69.82 -130.58
C PRO A 254 5.57 -68.61 -131.53
N ASN A 255 5.06 -68.85 -132.74
CA ASN A 255 4.87 -67.96 -133.89
C ASN A 255 4.21 -66.61 -133.56
N ILE A 256 4.83 -65.52 -134.03
CA ILE A 256 4.38 -64.14 -133.91
C ILE A 256 3.49 -63.78 -135.12
N GLN A 257 2.20 -63.51 -134.89
CA GLN A 257 1.34 -62.79 -135.83
C GLN A 257 1.45 -61.28 -135.60
N ARG A 258 1.70 -60.54 -136.68
CA ARG A 258 1.72 -59.07 -136.73
C ARG A 258 0.30 -58.50 -136.70
N ILE A 259 0.07 -57.46 -135.91
CA ILE A 259 -1.12 -56.59 -135.99
C ILE A 259 -0.63 -55.17 -136.30
N GLY A 260 -1.15 -54.56 -137.37
CA GLY A 260 -0.94 -53.17 -137.76
C GLY A 260 -2.03 -52.24 -137.23
N MET A 261 -1.75 -50.92 -137.22
CA MET A 261 -2.74 -49.87 -136.93
C MET A 261 -2.99 -49.04 -138.20
N ALA A 262 -4.08 -49.35 -138.90
CA ALA A 262 -4.64 -48.55 -139.99
C ALA A 262 -6.16 -48.50 -139.78
N GLY A 263 -6.72 -47.32 -139.50
CA GLY A 263 -8.16 -47.18 -139.23
C GLY A 263 -8.62 -45.94 -138.45
N TYR A 264 -7.74 -45.00 -138.09
CA TYR A 264 -8.16 -43.80 -137.34
C TYR A 264 -8.65 -42.68 -138.28
N PRO A 265 -9.93 -42.29 -138.21
CA PRO A 265 -10.49 -41.21 -139.05
C PRO A 265 -9.97 -39.82 -138.64
N PRO A 266 -10.01 -38.83 -139.54
CA PRO A 266 -9.58 -37.46 -139.24
C PRO A 266 -10.37 -36.84 -138.08
N PRO A 267 -9.75 -35.97 -137.26
CA PRO A 267 -10.43 -35.26 -136.17
C PRO A 267 -11.65 -34.50 -136.67
N LYS A 268 -12.74 -34.50 -135.89
CA LYS A 268 -13.99 -33.79 -136.21
C LYS A 268 -14.19 -32.63 -135.24
N PHE A 269 -14.74 -31.52 -135.74
CA PHE A 269 -15.07 -30.33 -134.95
C PHE A 269 -16.52 -29.92 -135.20
N HIS A 270 -17.32 -29.85 -134.14
CA HIS A 270 -18.75 -29.59 -134.21
C HIS A 270 -19.08 -28.12 -133.88
N GLY A 271 -18.17 -27.41 -133.20
CA GLY A 271 -18.34 -26.00 -132.81
C GLY A 271 -19.19 -25.81 -131.56
N THR A 272 -19.21 -26.80 -130.65
CA THR A 272 -19.96 -26.73 -129.39
C THR A 272 -19.17 -26.01 -128.30
N ALA A 273 -19.84 -25.44 -127.29
CA ALA A 273 -19.25 -24.52 -126.29
C ALA A 273 -18.09 -25.08 -125.42
N GLY A 274 -17.69 -26.35 -125.61
CA GLY A 274 -16.52 -26.97 -124.98
C GLY A 274 -15.39 -27.38 -125.93
N GLU A 275 -15.54 -27.20 -127.24
CA GLU A 275 -14.49 -27.49 -128.22
C GLU A 275 -13.76 -26.19 -128.60
N ASP A 276 -12.45 -26.12 -128.36
CA ASP A 276 -11.62 -24.99 -128.76
C ASP A 276 -11.17 -25.15 -130.23
N PRO A 277 -11.48 -24.18 -131.12
CA PRO A 277 -10.99 -24.18 -132.49
C PRO A 277 -9.46 -24.34 -132.61
N ALA A 278 -8.70 -23.83 -131.63
CA ALA A 278 -7.24 -23.91 -131.63
C ALA A 278 -6.74 -25.34 -131.39
N ASP A 279 -7.40 -26.10 -130.50
CA ASP A 279 -7.08 -27.50 -130.25
C ASP A 279 -7.43 -28.38 -131.45
N TYR A 280 -8.55 -28.12 -132.12
CA TYR A 280 -8.92 -28.81 -133.36
C TYR A 280 -7.88 -28.64 -134.47
N ILE A 281 -7.43 -27.40 -134.72
CA ILE A 281 -6.41 -27.14 -135.75
C ILE A 281 -5.09 -27.84 -135.40
N ARG A 282 -4.70 -27.86 -134.11
CA ARG A 282 -3.50 -28.57 -133.66
C ARG A 282 -3.59 -30.07 -133.93
N ASP A 283 -4.71 -30.69 -133.57
CA ASP A 283 -4.89 -32.13 -133.71
C ASP A 283 -5.02 -32.54 -135.19
N LEU A 284 -5.68 -31.73 -136.02
CA LEU A 284 -5.74 -31.94 -137.47
C LEU A 284 -4.35 -31.85 -138.11
N ARG A 285 -3.52 -30.89 -137.67
CA ARG A 285 -2.13 -30.77 -138.11
C ARG A 285 -1.30 -31.99 -137.71
N GLN A 286 -1.38 -32.45 -136.46
CA GLN A 286 -0.69 -33.67 -136.02
C GLN A 286 -1.14 -34.90 -136.81
N TRP A 287 -2.43 -35.02 -137.11
CA TRP A 287 -2.94 -36.11 -137.93
C TRP A 287 -2.38 -36.07 -139.36
N CYS A 288 -2.28 -34.87 -139.97
CA CYS A 288 -1.66 -34.72 -141.29
C CYS A 288 -0.16 -35.04 -141.26
N GLU A 289 0.58 -34.61 -140.23
CA GLU A 289 2.01 -34.90 -140.06
C GLU A 289 2.31 -36.40 -139.83
N ALA A 290 1.38 -37.14 -139.21
CA ALA A 290 1.50 -38.60 -139.02
C ALA A 290 1.06 -39.42 -140.25
N SER A 291 0.42 -38.80 -141.25
CA SER A 291 -0.15 -39.46 -142.42
C SER A 291 0.84 -39.42 -143.61
N PRO A 292 1.30 -40.57 -144.17
CA PRO A 292 2.42 -40.61 -145.13
C PRO A 292 2.23 -39.85 -146.46
N ASN A 293 1.03 -39.31 -146.73
CA ASN A 293 0.63 -38.78 -148.04
C ASN A 293 0.33 -37.26 -148.04
N HIS A 294 0.60 -36.51 -146.96
CA HIS A 294 0.21 -35.10 -146.82
C HIS A 294 1.40 -34.22 -146.36
N ASP A 295 2.38 -33.98 -147.24
CA ASP A 295 3.52 -33.09 -146.99
C ASP A 295 3.12 -31.60 -147.19
N PRO A 296 3.22 -30.74 -146.14
CA PRO A 296 2.88 -29.31 -146.21
C PRO A 296 3.70 -28.50 -147.23
N ASN A 297 4.85 -29.00 -147.69
CA ASN A 297 5.75 -28.29 -148.59
C ASN A 297 5.61 -28.69 -150.08
N ALA A 298 4.69 -29.59 -150.44
CA ALA A 298 4.44 -30.02 -151.83
C ALA A 298 3.46 -29.09 -152.60
N GLY A 299 3.55 -29.10 -153.95
CA GLY A 299 2.90 -28.15 -154.87
C GLY A 299 1.36 -28.09 -154.82
N HIS A 300 0.80 -27.05 -155.46
CA HIS A 300 -0.59 -26.53 -155.31
C HIS A 300 -1.71 -27.59 -155.23
N GLN A 301 -1.61 -28.72 -155.93
CA GLN A 301 -2.61 -29.80 -155.87
C GLN A 301 -2.72 -30.50 -154.50
N HIS A 302 -1.67 -30.51 -153.67
CA HIS A 302 -1.72 -31.11 -152.33
C HIS A 302 -2.32 -30.17 -151.27
N ARG A 303 -2.16 -28.86 -151.43
CA ARG A 303 -2.82 -27.86 -150.55
C ARG A 303 -4.34 -27.89 -150.71
N ILE A 304 -4.81 -28.01 -151.95
CA ILE A 304 -6.25 -28.17 -152.26
C ILE A 304 -6.85 -29.41 -151.58
N ARG A 305 -6.05 -30.47 -151.35
CA ARG A 305 -6.52 -31.67 -150.63
C ARG A 305 -6.60 -31.47 -149.11
N ILE A 306 -5.68 -30.70 -148.52
CA ILE A 306 -5.72 -30.39 -147.08
C ILE A 306 -6.90 -29.47 -146.76
N ASP A 307 -7.18 -28.47 -147.61
CA ASP A 307 -8.38 -27.61 -147.45
C ASP A 307 -9.67 -28.44 -147.53
N GLY A 308 -9.74 -29.39 -148.48
CA GLY A 308 -10.86 -30.34 -148.55
C GLY A 308 -10.96 -31.26 -147.33
N LEU A 309 -9.82 -31.62 -146.71
CA LEU A 309 -9.79 -32.43 -145.49
C LEU A 309 -10.28 -31.63 -144.28
N PHE A 310 -9.84 -30.37 -144.15
CA PHE A 310 -10.32 -29.43 -143.13
C PHE A 310 -11.83 -29.25 -143.24
N GLU A 311 -12.36 -29.00 -144.45
CA GLU A 311 -13.80 -28.90 -144.66
C GLU A 311 -14.54 -30.21 -144.27
N SER A 312 -13.95 -31.37 -144.58
CA SER A 312 -14.56 -32.66 -144.25
C SER A 312 -14.62 -32.95 -142.73
N GLY A 313 -13.72 -32.34 -141.95
CA GLY A 313 -13.64 -32.47 -140.50
C GLY A 313 -14.61 -31.56 -139.74
N LEU A 314 -15.08 -30.47 -140.35
CA LEU A 314 -16.14 -29.64 -139.78
C LEU A 314 -17.49 -30.38 -139.84
N LYS A 315 -18.24 -30.35 -138.75
CA LYS A 315 -19.56 -30.98 -138.60
C LYS A 315 -20.56 -30.01 -137.97
N ASP A 316 -21.84 -30.30 -138.19
CA ASP A 316 -22.99 -29.59 -137.63
C ASP A 316 -22.85 -28.05 -137.74
N TYR A 317 -23.02 -27.34 -136.62
CA TYR A 317 -22.93 -25.88 -136.57
C TYR A 317 -21.65 -25.31 -137.15
N ALA A 318 -20.49 -25.96 -136.93
CA ALA A 318 -19.22 -25.50 -137.48
C ALA A 318 -19.16 -25.63 -139.01
N LYS A 319 -19.78 -26.69 -139.57
CA LYS A 319 -19.88 -26.85 -141.03
C LYS A 319 -20.86 -25.86 -141.64
N ASP A 320 -22.02 -25.69 -141.03
CA ASP A 320 -23.04 -24.74 -141.50
C ASP A 320 -22.48 -23.31 -141.49
N TRP A 321 -21.76 -22.93 -140.42
CA TRP A 321 -21.06 -21.64 -140.35
C TRP A 321 -20.00 -21.50 -141.44
N TYR A 322 -19.14 -22.49 -141.66
CA TYR A 322 -18.11 -22.42 -142.71
C TYR A 322 -18.72 -22.28 -144.12
N ASP A 323 -19.76 -23.05 -144.43
CA ASP A 323 -20.40 -23.03 -145.74
C ASP A 323 -21.17 -21.70 -145.99
N ILE A 324 -21.74 -21.07 -144.96
CA ILE A 324 -22.47 -19.78 -145.06
C ILE A 324 -21.51 -18.57 -145.04
N GLU A 325 -20.56 -18.59 -144.11
CA GLU A 325 -19.77 -17.42 -143.71
C GLU A 325 -18.32 -17.45 -144.18
N ILE A 326 -17.81 -18.52 -144.80
CA ILE A 326 -16.43 -18.57 -145.29
C ILE A 326 -16.35 -19.08 -146.74
N LYS A 327 -17.01 -20.19 -147.06
CA LYS A 327 -16.83 -20.87 -148.34
C LYS A 327 -17.44 -20.09 -149.51
N GLY A 328 -16.67 -19.94 -150.60
CA GLY A 328 -17.17 -19.38 -151.86
C GLY A 328 -17.37 -17.86 -151.89
N ARG A 329 -17.03 -17.12 -150.82
CA ARG A 329 -17.03 -15.64 -150.82
C ARG A 329 -15.64 -15.09 -151.16
N ASN A 330 -15.58 -14.04 -151.97
CA ASN A 330 -14.34 -13.29 -152.25
C ASN A 330 -14.01 -12.40 -151.05
N TRP A 331 -13.17 -12.90 -150.14
CA TRP A 331 -12.74 -12.17 -148.94
C TRP A 331 -11.67 -11.12 -149.27
N GLU A 332 -12.02 -9.84 -149.15
CA GLU A 332 -11.04 -8.77 -149.01
C GLU A 332 -10.49 -8.79 -147.57
N LEU A 333 -9.22 -9.16 -147.42
CA LEU A 333 -8.51 -9.14 -146.14
C LEU A 333 -8.27 -7.68 -145.72
N GLN A 334 -9.18 -7.09 -144.94
CA GLN A 334 -8.97 -5.82 -144.27
C GLN A 334 -8.13 -6.04 -142.99
N ASN A 335 -6.92 -5.48 -142.98
CA ASN A 335 -6.02 -5.34 -141.82
C ASN A 335 -5.35 -6.62 -141.29
N ILE A 336 -4.59 -7.28 -142.17
CA ILE A 336 -3.19 -7.52 -141.82
C ILE A 336 -2.53 -6.14 -141.77
N SER A 337 -2.47 -5.54 -140.58
CA SER A 337 -1.62 -4.40 -140.28
C SER A 337 -0.54 -4.84 -139.29
N ASP A 338 0.65 -4.35 -139.55
CA ASP A 338 1.94 -4.60 -138.95
C ASP A 338 2.03 -4.32 -137.43
N ASN A 339 1.90 -5.39 -136.65
CA ASN A 339 2.78 -5.65 -135.49
C ASN A 339 3.12 -4.48 -134.53
N THR A 340 2.15 -3.69 -134.02
CA THR A 340 2.34 -2.80 -132.83
C THR A 340 1.03 -2.38 -132.10
N GLY A 341 0.84 -2.83 -130.84
CA GLY A 341 0.32 -2.06 -129.68
C GLY A 341 -1.18 -1.66 -129.46
N ILE A 342 -1.74 -2.11 -128.29
CA ILE A 342 -2.53 -1.38 -127.25
C ILE A 342 -3.96 -0.86 -127.61
N ALA A 343 -5.08 -1.45 -127.13
CA ALA A 343 -5.82 -1.42 -125.82
C ALA A 343 -6.84 -0.27 -125.61
N ASN A 344 -8.08 -0.56 -125.14
CA ASN A 344 -8.64 -0.03 -123.87
C ASN A 344 -10.08 -0.48 -123.47
N ILE A 345 -10.21 -0.78 -122.16
CA ILE A 345 -11.22 -0.38 -121.13
C ILE A 345 -12.69 -0.16 -121.52
N GLY A 346 -13.60 -0.77 -120.73
CA GLY A 346 -14.78 -0.03 -120.27
C GLY A 346 -16.13 -0.75 -120.16
N ALA A 347 -16.25 -1.88 -119.47
CA ALA A 347 -17.46 -2.40 -118.78
C ALA A 347 -17.09 -3.80 -118.27
N ILE A 348 -17.31 -4.23 -117.03
CA ILE A 348 -18.58 -4.27 -116.30
C ILE A 348 -18.26 -4.27 -114.79
N ASN A 349 -18.62 -3.18 -114.11
CA ASN A 349 -18.96 -3.18 -112.68
C ASN A 349 -20.19 -4.08 -112.48
N GLY A 350 -20.27 -4.93 -111.44
CA GLY A 350 -21.57 -5.56 -111.16
C GLY A 350 -21.73 -6.63 -110.07
N LEU A 351 -20.66 -7.12 -109.44
CA LEU A 351 -20.75 -8.01 -108.27
C LEU A 351 -19.72 -7.51 -107.23
N ALA A 352 -19.92 -6.42 -106.49
CA ALA A 352 -21.01 -6.06 -105.58
C ALA A 352 -21.22 -7.08 -104.45
N ASN A 353 -20.91 -6.58 -103.24
CA ASN A 353 -21.56 -6.87 -101.96
C ASN A 353 -20.99 -7.98 -101.04
N ASN A 354 -19.97 -7.58 -100.27
CA ASN A 354 -19.94 -7.56 -98.79
C ASN A 354 -18.51 -7.15 -98.36
N ASN A 355 -18.06 -5.89 -98.40
CA ASN A 355 -18.52 -4.70 -97.68
C ASN A 355 -18.89 -4.93 -96.20
N ALA A 356 -17.88 -5.17 -95.37
CA ALA A 356 -17.86 -4.68 -94.00
C ALA A 356 -16.52 -3.95 -93.74
N LEU A 357 -16.54 -2.65 -94.10
CA LEU A 357 -15.88 -1.51 -93.43
C LEU A 357 -14.36 -1.60 -93.25
N ARG A 358 -13.55 -1.09 -94.19
CA ARG A 358 -13.26 0.34 -94.45
C ARG A 358 -13.14 1.20 -93.18
N ALA A 359 -11.88 1.53 -92.88
CA ALA A 359 -11.34 2.80 -92.40
C ALA A 359 -12.27 3.74 -91.61
N ILE A 360 -11.83 4.19 -90.42
CA ILE A 360 -11.64 5.61 -90.06
C ILE A 360 -11.27 5.76 -88.58
N ASN A 361 -10.44 6.78 -88.35
CA ASN A 361 -9.85 7.26 -87.11
C ASN A 361 -10.88 7.79 -86.09
N VAL A 362 -10.42 7.79 -84.85
CA VAL A 362 -10.97 8.18 -83.55
C VAL A 362 -11.66 9.56 -83.57
N ASN A 363 -12.91 9.60 -83.05
CA ASN A 363 -13.63 10.77 -82.49
C ASN A 363 -14.66 11.58 -83.31
N GLN A 364 -15.50 11.02 -84.18
CA GLN A 364 -16.75 11.72 -84.55
C GLN A 364 -17.92 10.74 -84.79
N PHE A 365 -18.78 10.54 -83.79
CA PHE A 365 -20.22 10.83 -83.87
C PHE A 365 -20.88 10.62 -82.49
N ARG A 366 -21.52 11.69 -82.00
CA ARG A 366 -22.46 11.71 -80.87
C ARG A 366 -23.88 11.67 -81.42
N GLY A 367 -24.78 10.95 -80.73
CA GLY A 367 -26.22 11.23 -80.75
C GLY A 367 -27.12 10.04 -81.06
N GLY A 368 -27.93 9.63 -80.08
CA GLY A 368 -29.04 8.68 -80.25
C GLY A 368 -29.57 8.15 -78.91
N ALA A 369 -30.56 8.82 -78.33
CA ALA A 369 -31.24 8.48 -77.08
C ALA A 369 -32.41 7.51 -77.30
N LEU A 370 -32.73 6.64 -76.33
CA LEU A 370 -34.05 6.54 -75.64
C LEU A 370 -34.20 5.28 -74.76
N HIS A 371 -34.42 5.53 -73.45
CA HIS A 371 -35.36 4.88 -72.50
C HIS A 371 -35.20 3.39 -72.16
N ILE A 372 -35.33 2.96 -70.88
CA ILE A 372 -36.59 2.90 -70.10
C ILE A 372 -36.35 2.93 -68.55
N ARG A 373 -37.05 3.88 -67.87
CA ARG A 373 -37.81 3.88 -66.56
C ARG A 373 -37.15 3.37 -65.24
N ASN A 374 -37.04 4.23 -64.19
CA ASN A 374 -37.96 4.45 -63.02
C ASN A 374 -38.11 3.22 -62.09
N THR A 375 -38.12 3.23 -60.75
CA THR A 375 -38.23 4.23 -59.67
C THR A 375 -37.99 3.51 -58.32
N VAL A 376 -37.59 4.26 -57.29
CA VAL A 376 -37.52 3.93 -55.83
C VAL A 376 -38.93 3.71 -55.22
N PRO A 377 -39.16 3.16 -54.00
CA PRO A 377 -38.83 3.76 -52.66
C PRO A 377 -38.33 2.71 -51.62
N ALA A 378 -37.49 3.02 -50.62
CA ALA A 378 -37.73 3.74 -49.36
C ALA A 378 -38.84 3.14 -48.46
N ASP A 379 -38.44 2.84 -47.20
CA ASP A 379 -39.19 2.92 -45.92
C ASP A 379 -38.66 1.87 -44.92
N ASN A 380 -38.56 2.05 -43.61
CA ASN A 380 -38.50 3.20 -42.69
C ASN A 380 -38.35 2.62 -41.26
N ASN A 381 -37.69 3.39 -40.37
CA ASN A 381 -37.95 3.50 -38.92
C ASN A 381 -37.57 2.34 -37.96
N ALA A 382 -37.26 2.55 -36.68
CA ALA A 382 -36.86 3.71 -35.86
C ALA A 382 -36.58 3.21 -34.41
N ILE A 383 -35.81 3.99 -33.64
CA ILE A 383 -35.92 4.22 -32.17
C ILE A 383 -35.42 3.16 -31.15
N ALA A 384 -34.34 3.59 -30.46
CA ALA A 384 -34.04 3.61 -29.00
C ALA A 384 -34.04 2.35 -28.10
N ASN A 385 -32.83 2.00 -27.63
CA ASN A 385 -32.31 1.81 -26.23
C ASN A 385 -33.24 1.29 -25.10
N PRO A 386 -32.74 0.39 -24.20
CA PRO A 386 -31.81 0.82 -23.13
C PRO A 386 -30.72 -0.17 -22.66
N ILE A 387 -29.68 0.41 -22.03
CA ILE A 387 -28.83 -0.05 -20.91
C ILE A 387 -28.64 -1.57 -20.69
N GLN A 388 -27.39 -2.05 -20.76
CA GLN A 388 -26.72 -2.70 -19.62
C GLN A 388 -25.19 -2.75 -19.78
N ILE A 389 -24.54 -2.74 -18.62
CA ILE A 389 -23.13 -2.50 -18.31
C ILE A 389 -22.32 -3.80 -18.35
N LEU A 390 -21.10 -3.79 -18.92
CA LEU A 390 -19.83 -4.36 -18.41
C LEU A 390 -18.79 -4.27 -19.56
N GLY A 391 -17.66 -3.57 -19.43
CA GLY A 391 -16.43 -4.21 -18.94
C GLY A 391 -15.16 -3.69 -19.66
N THR A 392 -14.60 -2.60 -19.12
CA THR A 392 -13.18 -2.25 -18.91
C THR A 392 -12.11 -2.39 -20.02
N ILE A 393 -11.52 -1.24 -20.39
CA ILE A 393 -10.16 -1.06 -20.94
C ILE A 393 -9.27 -0.48 -19.82
N PRO A 394 -7.99 -0.88 -19.68
CA PRO A 394 -7.12 -0.47 -18.57
C PRO A 394 -6.37 0.84 -18.83
N GLN A 395 -6.25 1.68 -17.78
CA GLN A 395 -5.29 2.79 -17.69
C GLN A 395 -4.21 2.51 -16.62
N GLN A 396 -3.12 3.24 -16.79
CA GLN A 396 -1.82 3.16 -16.15
C GLN A 396 -1.82 3.21 -14.60
N PRO A 397 -0.83 2.60 -13.92
CA PRO A 397 -0.73 2.63 -12.47
C PRO A 397 -0.11 3.94 -11.96
N SER A 398 -0.93 4.73 -11.25
CA SER A 398 -0.47 5.71 -10.27
C SER A 398 -0.17 5.01 -8.95
N TYR A 399 0.97 5.35 -8.34
CA TYR A 399 1.33 4.98 -6.98
C TYR A 399 0.31 5.57 -5.99
N GLN A 400 -0.35 4.72 -5.19
CA GLN A 400 -1.00 5.14 -3.93
C GLN A 400 -0.78 4.08 -2.85
N ALA A 401 -0.23 4.54 -1.74
CA ALA A 401 -0.07 3.81 -0.49
C ALA A 401 -1.44 3.45 0.09
N SER A 402 -1.56 2.24 0.62
CA SER A 402 -2.70 1.77 1.38
C SER A 402 -2.75 2.45 2.76
N SER A 403 -3.57 3.49 2.89
CA SER A 403 -4.08 3.97 4.18
C SER A 403 -5.41 3.27 4.48
N GLY A 404 -5.51 2.63 5.65
CA GLY A 404 -6.75 2.04 6.12
C GLY A 404 -7.80 3.13 6.33
N SER A 405 -8.92 3.01 5.63
CA SER A 405 -10.06 3.90 5.73
C SER A 405 -10.79 3.70 7.05
N ILE A 406 -10.59 4.65 7.97
CA ILE A 406 -11.38 4.84 9.19
C ILE A 406 -12.83 5.10 8.78
N SER A 407 -13.78 4.39 9.37
CA SER A 407 -15.21 4.55 9.06
C SER A 407 -15.72 5.95 9.47
N SER A 408 -16.70 6.51 8.75
CA SER A 408 -17.27 7.84 9.07
C SER A 408 -17.79 7.94 10.52
N ALA A 409 -18.19 6.80 11.12
CA ALA A 409 -18.60 6.72 12.52
C ALA A 409 -17.43 6.78 13.52
N GLU A 410 -16.25 6.29 13.14
CA GLU A 410 -15.03 6.42 13.95
C GLU A 410 -14.45 7.84 13.87
N ILE A 411 -14.59 8.51 12.73
CA ILE A 411 -14.24 9.94 12.58
C ILE A 411 -15.14 10.81 13.46
N GLU A 412 -16.44 10.53 13.52
CA GLU A 412 -17.38 11.26 14.38
C GLU A 412 -17.13 10.98 15.87
N LYS A 413 -16.80 9.74 16.26
CA LYS A 413 -16.36 9.41 17.63
C LYS A 413 -15.07 10.12 18.01
N LEU A 414 -14.10 10.20 17.09
CA LEU A 414 -12.85 10.91 17.33
C LEU A 414 -13.07 12.41 17.42
N ASN A 415 -13.94 13.00 16.59
CA ASN A 415 -14.29 14.42 16.67
C ASN A 415 -15.00 14.77 17.98
N ASN A 416 -15.90 13.91 18.46
CA ASN A 416 -16.53 14.10 19.78
C ASN A 416 -15.52 13.93 20.93
N LYS A 417 -14.52 13.06 20.78
CA LYS A 417 -13.44 12.89 21.76
C LYS A 417 -12.44 14.06 21.74
N ILE A 418 -12.15 14.62 20.57
CA ILE A 418 -11.35 15.83 20.40
C ILE A 418 -12.07 17.04 20.98
N ALA A 419 -13.38 17.19 20.75
CA ALA A 419 -14.19 18.25 21.36
C ALA A 419 -14.25 18.11 22.90
N SER A 420 -14.37 16.87 23.42
CA SER A 420 -14.30 16.60 24.87
C SER A 420 -12.92 16.86 25.46
N LEU A 421 -11.83 16.57 24.74
CA LEU A 421 -10.46 16.84 25.18
C LEU A 421 -10.11 18.32 25.09
N GLN A 422 -10.63 19.06 24.10
CA GLN A 422 -10.51 20.51 24.00
C GLN A 422 -11.31 21.22 25.11
N ALA A 423 -12.49 20.71 25.48
CA ALA A 423 -13.25 21.21 26.63
C ALA A 423 -12.56 20.92 27.99
N GLN A 424 -11.79 19.83 28.10
CA GLN A 424 -10.96 19.53 29.28
C GLN A 424 -9.66 20.37 29.32
N LEU A 425 -9.05 20.69 28.17
CA LEU A 425 -7.90 21.60 28.10
C LEU A 425 -8.27 23.08 28.31
N ALA A 426 -9.53 23.46 28.10
CA ALA A 426 -10.03 24.82 28.32
C ALA A 426 -10.26 25.19 29.80
N GLN A 427 -9.80 24.37 30.75
CA GLN A 427 -9.81 24.69 32.19
C GLN A 427 -8.39 25.03 32.74
N PRO A 428 -7.83 26.23 32.47
CA PRO A 428 -6.64 26.70 33.15
C PRO A 428 -6.95 27.83 34.17
N THR A 429 -8.02 27.73 34.97
CA THR A 429 -8.36 28.83 35.92
C THR A 429 -8.11 28.52 37.39
N GLN A 430 -8.01 27.25 37.83
CA GLN A 430 -7.80 26.96 39.27
C GLN A 430 -6.38 26.60 39.69
N VAL A 431 -5.56 25.95 38.85
CA VAL A 431 -4.21 25.53 39.27
C VAL A 431 -3.17 26.65 39.13
N HIS A 432 -3.33 27.55 38.16
CA HIS A 432 -2.41 28.69 37.98
C HIS A 432 -2.60 29.79 39.04
N SER A 433 -3.81 29.96 39.59
CA SER A 433 -4.04 30.96 40.64
C SER A 433 -3.46 30.52 41.99
N GLN A 434 -3.48 29.22 42.31
CA GLN A 434 -2.93 28.71 43.57
C GLN A 434 -1.40 28.78 43.64
N ASN A 435 -0.71 28.52 42.52
CA ASN A 435 0.75 28.64 42.46
C ASN A 435 1.22 30.10 42.52
N ASN A 436 0.50 31.02 41.87
CA ASN A 436 0.79 32.46 41.99
C ASN A 436 0.45 33.01 43.39
N GLU A 437 -0.61 32.52 44.03
CA GLU A 437 -0.96 32.93 45.40
C GLU A 437 0.04 32.43 46.44
N ALA A 438 0.56 31.21 46.28
CA ALA A 438 1.59 30.65 47.16
C ALA A 438 2.93 31.41 47.05
N LEU A 439 3.36 31.73 45.83
CA LEU A 439 4.57 32.50 45.59
C LEU A 439 4.46 33.94 46.11
N GLU A 440 3.29 34.58 45.94
CA GLU A 440 3.03 35.91 46.48
C GLU A 440 3.00 35.93 48.02
N LYS A 441 2.44 34.90 48.66
CA LYS A 441 2.49 34.74 50.13
C LYS A 441 3.92 34.52 50.63
N MET A 442 4.76 33.79 49.90
CA MET A 442 6.19 33.65 50.21
C MET A 442 6.92 34.98 50.05
N TYR A 443 6.66 35.74 48.98
CA TYR A 443 7.23 37.06 48.78
C TYR A 443 6.86 38.03 49.93
N ILE A 444 5.58 38.11 50.30
CA ILE A 444 5.12 38.92 51.44
C ILE A 444 5.80 38.49 52.74
N ARG A 445 6.00 37.18 52.96
CA ARG A 445 6.68 36.66 54.16
C ARG A 445 8.18 37.02 54.16
N ALA A 446 8.86 36.97 53.02
CA ALA A 446 10.25 37.37 52.89
C ALA A 446 10.45 38.88 53.12
N ILE A 447 9.56 39.73 52.57
CA ILE A 447 9.58 41.18 52.83
C ILE A 447 9.37 41.48 54.32
N ARG A 448 8.45 40.78 55.01
CA ARG A 448 8.27 40.92 56.47
C ARG A 448 9.50 40.50 57.28
N LEU A 449 10.29 39.58 56.74
CA LEU A 449 11.57 39.17 57.33
C LEU A 449 12.71 40.15 57.02
N GLY A 450 12.49 41.16 56.16
CA GLY A 450 13.44 42.23 55.86
C GLY A 450 14.07 42.16 54.47
N MET A 451 13.55 41.34 53.56
CA MET A 451 14.06 41.25 52.20
C MET A 451 13.86 42.59 51.46
N PRO A 452 14.85 43.07 50.69
CA PRO A 452 14.71 44.27 49.87
C PRO A 452 13.60 44.11 48.82
N PRO A 453 12.76 45.13 48.54
CA PRO A 453 11.65 45.03 47.58
C PRO A 453 12.08 44.72 46.14
N ASP A 454 13.32 45.07 45.81
CA ASP A 454 14.02 44.93 44.54
C ASP A 454 14.72 43.57 44.36
N ALA A 455 14.68 42.70 45.37
CA ALA A 455 15.32 41.39 45.32
C ALA A 455 14.55 40.38 44.43
N PRO A 456 15.22 39.35 43.88
CA PRO A 456 14.62 38.35 43.01
C PRO A 456 13.43 37.62 43.66
N ARG A 457 12.32 37.49 42.92
CA ARG A 457 11.05 36.90 43.37
C ARG A 457 10.87 35.44 42.97
N ASP A 458 11.91 34.79 42.47
CA ASP A 458 11.83 33.36 42.14
C ASP A 458 11.72 32.51 43.41
N LEU A 459 11.10 31.34 43.28
CA LEU A 459 10.78 30.45 44.40
C LEU A 459 12.02 30.06 45.21
N THR A 460 13.13 29.82 44.53
CA THR A 460 14.40 29.37 45.14
C THR A 460 15.03 30.49 45.96
N SER A 461 15.07 31.71 45.42
CA SER A 461 15.58 32.89 46.13
C SER A 461 14.75 33.21 47.39
N LEU A 462 13.42 33.08 47.30
CA LEU A 462 12.53 33.31 48.44
C LEU A 462 12.69 32.25 49.53
N ASP A 463 12.76 30.97 49.15
CA ASP A 463 12.88 29.89 50.12
C ASP A 463 14.22 29.95 50.89
N ASN A 464 15.33 30.17 50.17
CA ASN A 464 16.65 30.32 50.78
C ASN A 464 16.70 31.51 51.76
N TYR A 465 16.20 32.68 51.34
CA TYR A 465 16.21 33.87 52.20
C TYR A 465 15.36 33.69 53.47
N ILE A 466 14.16 33.11 53.34
CA ILE A 466 13.27 32.85 54.47
C ILE A 466 13.93 31.88 55.45
N ASN A 467 14.52 30.79 54.97
CA ASN A 467 15.14 29.77 55.81
C ASN A 467 16.39 30.31 56.53
N ASP A 468 17.28 31.00 55.83
CA ASP A 468 18.51 31.57 56.41
C ASP A 468 18.19 32.61 57.50
N GLU A 469 17.23 33.49 57.26
CA GLU A 469 16.86 34.54 58.21
C GLU A 469 16.12 33.99 59.42
N LEU A 470 15.29 32.94 59.25
CA LEU A 470 14.66 32.24 60.38
C LEU A 470 15.69 31.50 61.24
N ILE A 471 16.65 30.79 60.62
CA ILE A 471 17.74 30.11 61.33
C ILE A 471 18.57 31.13 62.14
N ARG A 472 18.90 32.28 61.53
CA ARG A 472 19.65 33.35 62.19
C ARG A 472 18.90 33.90 63.41
N ARG A 473 17.61 34.20 63.29
CA ARG A 473 16.80 34.74 64.40
C ARG A 473 16.56 33.72 65.51
N LEU A 474 16.31 32.47 65.18
CA LEU A 474 16.15 31.40 66.16
C LEU A 474 17.46 31.09 66.89
N GLY A 475 18.61 31.14 66.20
CA GLY A 475 19.93 31.03 66.83
C GLY A 475 20.19 32.15 67.85
N VAL A 476 19.83 33.39 67.51
CA VAL A 476 19.91 34.54 68.45
C VAL A 476 18.95 34.36 69.63
N ALA A 477 17.73 33.88 69.42
CA ALA A 477 16.78 33.61 70.49
C ALA A 477 17.31 32.53 71.47
N ASN A 478 17.90 31.45 70.95
CA ASN A 478 18.49 30.39 71.77
C ASN A 478 19.69 30.87 72.58
N THR A 479 20.56 31.71 72.00
CA THR A 479 21.70 32.29 72.74
C THR A 479 21.24 33.27 73.82
N ASN A 480 20.19 34.07 73.56
CA ASN A 480 19.59 34.94 74.56
C ASN A 480 18.91 34.14 75.68
N TYR A 481 18.19 33.06 75.36
CA TYR A 481 17.60 32.17 76.35
C TYR A 481 18.68 31.51 77.23
N ALA A 482 19.80 31.08 76.63
CA ALA A 482 20.94 30.54 77.38
C ALA A 482 21.58 31.58 78.31
N LYS A 483 21.71 32.84 77.89
CA LYS A 483 22.18 33.95 78.74
C LYS A 483 21.22 34.23 79.90
N LEU A 484 19.91 34.30 79.63
CA LEU A 484 18.87 34.50 80.65
C LEU A 484 18.83 33.35 81.66
N SER A 485 18.92 32.11 81.18
CA SER A 485 18.99 30.91 82.04
C SER A 485 20.23 30.95 82.95
N LYS A 486 21.39 31.35 82.44
CA LYS A 486 22.60 31.56 83.25
C LYS A 486 22.42 32.67 84.30
N GLN A 487 21.80 33.80 83.94
CA GLN A 487 21.50 34.88 84.88
C GLN A 487 20.52 34.44 85.97
N ILE A 488 19.44 33.75 85.61
CA ILE A 488 18.46 33.19 86.56
C ILE A 488 19.13 32.20 87.52
N ASN A 489 20.02 31.34 87.02
CA ASN A 489 20.75 30.41 87.86
C ASN A 489 21.76 31.11 88.79
N ALA A 490 22.38 32.21 88.36
CA ALA A 490 23.22 33.05 89.21
C ALA A 490 22.41 33.73 90.32
N VAL A 491 21.23 34.28 90.00
CA VAL A 491 20.30 34.86 90.99
C VAL A 491 19.82 33.81 91.99
N LYS A 492 19.43 32.62 91.54
CA LYS A 492 19.07 31.49 92.41
C LYS A 492 20.22 31.07 93.34
N LYS A 493 21.47 31.17 92.87
CA LYS A 493 22.67 30.85 93.65
C LYS A 493 22.94 31.90 94.72
N LEU A 494 22.77 33.19 94.42
CA LEU A 494 22.85 34.29 95.37
C LEU A 494 21.76 34.21 96.45
N HIS A 495 20.54 33.82 96.06
CA HIS A 495 19.42 33.62 97.00
C HIS A 495 19.66 32.42 97.93
N LYS A 496 20.34 31.36 97.46
CA LYS A 496 20.74 30.21 98.29
C LYS A 496 21.94 30.48 99.18
N SER A 497 22.79 31.46 98.88
CA SER A 497 23.99 31.78 99.66
C SER A 497 23.79 32.83 100.76
N GLY A 498 22.55 33.26 101.02
CA GLY A 498 22.22 34.17 102.13
C GLY A 498 22.78 35.60 101.99
N LEU A 499 23.09 36.05 100.77
CA LEU A 499 23.61 37.40 100.49
C LEU A 499 22.55 38.28 99.81
N VAL A 500 21.35 38.32 100.39
CA VAL A 500 20.32 39.32 100.08
C VAL A 500 19.74 39.84 101.39
N GLU A 501 20.62 40.44 102.21
CA GLU A 501 20.27 41.39 103.25
C GLU A 501 21.17 42.63 103.09
N SER A 502 20.69 43.60 102.30
CA SER A 502 21.00 45.05 102.34
C SER A 502 20.81 45.66 100.97
N ILE A 503 19.57 46.03 100.67
CA ILE A 503 19.25 47.41 100.28
C ILE A 503 18.09 47.84 101.18
#